data_AF-A0A553AUZ1-F1
#
_entry.id   AF-A0A553AUZ1-F1
#
_cell.length_a   1.000
_cell.length_b   1.000
_cell.length_c   1.000
_cell.angle_alpha   90.00
_cell.angle_beta   90.00
_cell.angle_gamma   90.00
#
_symmetry.space_group_name_H-M   'P 1'
#
loop_
_entity.id
_entity.type
_entity.pdbx_description
1 polymer ?
#
loop_
_entity_poly.entity_id
_entity_poly.type
_entity_poly.pdbx_seq_one_letter_code
_entity_poly.pdbx_strand_id
1 'polypeptide(L)'
;MNARYSFRHDQIRQAVRDRLTDEEQALRHLQIARLMLDRVGEEELPGRAVEIFGHVVIAGSARIAQAEVVRLAHLGLVAAEQAQLGLAFATARQYLGTVQDMMGGGWNDAIRPSACRFARPRQDVPLP
;
A
#
# COMPACT_ATOMS: atom_id res chain seq x y z
N MET A 1 2.51 -8.33 59.30
CA MET A 1 3.84 -7.88 58.83
C MET A 1 4.11 -8.57 57.50
N ASN A 2 4.20 -7.79 56.43
CA ASN A 2 4.17 -8.22 55.03
C ASN A 2 5.52 -8.71 54.51
N ALA A 3 5.53 -9.91 53.89
CA ALA A 3 6.47 -10.38 52.86
C ALA A 3 5.91 -11.75 52.40
N ARG A 4 5.80 -12.14 51.14
CA ARG A 4 6.47 -11.71 49.92
C ARG A 4 5.78 -12.45 48.75
N TYR A 5 5.61 -11.72 47.66
CA TYR A 5 5.75 -12.22 46.27
C TYR A 5 4.68 -13.15 45.70
N SER A 6 3.78 -12.52 44.94
CA SER A 6 2.93 -13.10 43.89
C SER A 6 3.64 -14.18 43.06
N PHE A 7 3.14 -15.40 43.12
CA PHE A 7 3.42 -16.43 42.11
C PHE A 7 2.11 -17.11 41.67
N ARG A 8 1.37 -16.38 40.83
CA ARG A 8 0.58 -16.97 39.74
C ARG A 8 1.15 -16.44 38.43
N HIS A 9 2.43 -16.73 38.19
CA HIS A 9 3.13 -16.42 36.94
C HIS A 9 2.78 -17.40 35.81
N ASP A 10 2.02 -18.46 36.08
CA ASP A 10 1.75 -19.54 35.13
C ASP A 10 0.40 -19.47 34.41
N GLN A 11 -0.14 -18.25 34.23
CA GLN A 11 -1.27 -18.01 33.33
C GLN A 11 -0.97 -16.99 32.23
N ILE A 12 0.31 -16.69 32.00
CA ILE A 12 0.75 -15.81 30.91
C ILE A 12 1.64 -16.62 29.99
N ARG A 13 1.04 -17.47 29.12
CA ARG A 13 1.65 -17.94 27.84
C ARG A 13 0.84 -18.93 26.98
N GLN A 14 -0.42 -19.26 27.30
CA GLN A 14 -1.18 -20.25 26.49
C GLN A 14 -2.51 -19.78 25.88
N ALA A 15 -2.63 -18.49 25.52
CA ALA A 15 -3.74 -17.98 24.67
C ALA A 15 -3.34 -16.73 23.84
N VAL A 16 -2.06 -16.60 23.47
CA VAL A 16 -1.41 -15.29 23.19
C VAL A 16 -1.23 -14.95 21.70
N ARG A 17 -1.75 -15.72 20.72
CA ARG A 17 -1.50 -15.37 19.30
C ARG A 17 -2.57 -15.60 18.24
N ASP A 18 -3.72 -16.19 18.57
CA ASP A 18 -4.72 -16.57 17.54
C ASP A 18 -5.81 -15.51 17.30
N ARG A 19 -5.70 -14.34 17.94
CA ARG A 19 -6.64 -13.23 17.78
C ARG A 19 -5.92 -11.90 17.79
N LEU A 20 -4.91 -11.80 16.95
CA LEU A 20 -4.55 -10.48 16.49
C LEU A 20 -5.74 -9.94 15.72
N THR A 21 -6.37 -8.88 16.22
CA THR A 21 -7.55 -8.29 15.58
C THR A 21 -7.22 -7.90 14.14
N ASP A 22 -8.19 -7.98 13.22
CA ASP A 22 -7.99 -7.61 11.80
C ASP A 22 -7.34 -6.22 11.65
N GLU A 23 -7.62 -5.33 12.62
CA GLU A 23 -7.03 -4.00 12.73
C GLU A 23 -5.51 -4.02 13.01
N GLU A 24 -5.07 -4.79 14.00
CA GLU A 24 -3.65 -4.95 14.30
C GLU A 24 -2.90 -5.63 13.15
N GLN A 25 -3.55 -6.54 12.42
CA GLN A 25 -2.97 -7.14 11.22
C GLN A 25 -2.75 -6.08 10.15
N ALA A 26 -3.79 -5.29 9.85
CA ALA A 26 -3.73 -4.21 8.87
C ALA A 26 -2.63 -3.19 9.21
N LEU A 27 -2.51 -2.79 10.47
CA LEU A 27 -1.45 -1.87 10.94
C LEU A 27 -0.05 -2.48 10.76
N ARG A 28 0.12 -3.78 11.00
CA ARG A 28 1.40 -4.46 10.73
C ARG A 28 1.76 -4.45 9.26
N HIS A 29 0.81 -4.74 8.37
CA HIS A 29 1.06 -4.67 6.93
C HIS A 29 1.47 -3.25 6.49
N LEU A 30 0.82 -2.22 7.02
CA LEU A 30 1.21 -0.84 6.74
C LEU A 30 2.62 -0.51 7.25
N GLN A 31 2.97 -0.99 8.45
CA GLN A 31 4.31 -0.79 9.00
C GLN A 31 5.39 -1.50 8.19
N ILE A 32 5.12 -2.72 7.70
CA ILE A 32 6.04 -3.44 6.80
C ILE A 32 6.24 -2.64 5.52
N ALA A 33 5.16 -2.17 4.88
CA ALA A 33 5.24 -1.37 3.66
C ALA A 33 6.11 -0.12 3.86
N ARG A 34 5.91 0.62 4.95
CA ARG A 34 6.71 1.81 5.30
C ARG A 34 8.19 1.47 5.44
N LEU A 35 8.52 0.45 6.23
CA LEU A 35 9.91 0.03 6.45
C LEU A 35 10.62 -0.43 5.18
N MET A 36 9.90 -1.06 4.26
CA MET A 36 10.45 -1.46 2.97
C MET A 36 10.66 -0.24 2.07
N LEU A 37 9.67 0.65 2.00
CA LEU A 37 9.73 1.84 1.17
C LEU A 37 10.81 2.83 1.61
N ASP A 38 11.08 2.91 2.92
CA ASP A 38 12.14 3.78 3.49
C ASP A 38 13.56 3.26 3.21
N ARG A 39 13.71 1.98 2.85
CA ARG A 39 15.00 1.33 2.58
C ARG A 39 15.28 1.13 1.10
N VAL A 40 14.31 1.39 0.24
CA VAL A 40 14.41 1.20 -1.20
C VAL A 40 14.89 2.48 -1.87
N GLY A 41 15.96 2.37 -2.66
CA GLY A 41 16.40 3.45 -3.53
C GLY A 41 15.47 3.64 -4.74
N GLU A 42 15.53 4.80 -5.39
CA GLU A 42 14.68 5.11 -6.54
C GLU A 42 14.86 4.12 -7.70
N GLU A 43 16.08 3.67 -7.98
CA GLU A 43 16.38 2.70 -9.04
C GLU A 43 15.81 1.30 -8.77
N GLU A 44 15.73 0.92 -7.49
CA GLU A 44 15.24 -0.39 -7.06
C GLU A 44 13.71 -0.42 -6.89
N LEU A 45 13.08 0.76 -6.78
CA LEU A 45 11.67 0.91 -6.49
C LEU A 45 10.76 0.14 -7.47
N PRO A 46 10.96 0.19 -8.81
CA PRO A 46 10.13 -0.57 -9.73
C PRO A 46 10.16 -2.07 -9.46
N GLY A 47 11.33 -2.65 -9.18
CA GLY A 47 11.48 -4.08 -8.92
C GLY A 47 10.79 -4.56 -7.64
N ARG A 48 10.49 -3.65 -6.70
CA ARG A 48 9.88 -3.96 -5.40
C ARG A 48 8.48 -3.39 -5.22
N ALA A 49 8.02 -2.55 -6.14
CA ALA A 49 6.79 -1.80 -5.97
C ALA A 49 5.56 -2.69 -5.73
N VAL A 50 5.43 -3.79 -6.49
CA VAL A 50 4.32 -4.75 -6.33
C VAL A 50 4.33 -5.40 -4.95
N GLU A 51 5.51 -5.82 -4.46
CA GLU A 51 5.68 -6.41 -3.13
C GLU A 51 5.25 -5.42 -2.04
N ILE A 52 5.79 -4.19 -2.09
CA ILE A 52 5.55 -3.17 -1.06
C ILE A 52 4.10 -2.71 -1.09
N PHE A 53 3.55 -2.41 -2.27
CA PHE A 53 2.17 -1.91 -2.39
C PHE A 53 1.14 -3.00 -2.08
N GLY A 54 1.46 -4.28 -2.29
CA GLY A 54 0.63 -5.39 -1.82
C GLY A 54 0.36 -5.33 -0.31
N HIS A 55 1.36 -4.97 0.50
CA HIS A 55 1.16 -4.74 1.94
C HIS A 55 0.24 -3.54 2.21
N VAL A 56 0.35 -2.46 1.43
CA VAL A 56 -0.52 -1.28 1.57
C VAL A 56 -1.98 -1.63 1.27
N VAL A 57 -2.22 -2.43 0.23
CA VAL A 57 -3.57 -2.89 -0.15
C VAL A 57 -4.19 -3.74 0.96
N ILE A 58 -3.41 -4.62 1.61
CA ILE A 58 -3.88 -5.43 2.75
C ILE A 58 -4.22 -4.54 3.96
N ALA A 59 -3.44 -3.49 4.21
CA ALA A 59 -3.72 -2.55 5.30
C ALA A 59 -5.02 -1.75 5.10
N GLY A 60 -5.36 -1.47 3.84
CA GLY A 60 -6.52 -0.67 3.45
C GLY A 60 -6.27 0.83 3.58
N SER A 61 -6.90 1.61 2.70
CA SER A 61 -6.70 3.06 2.57
C SER A 61 -7.13 3.87 3.81
N ALA A 62 -8.14 3.40 4.55
CA ALA A 62 -8.70 4.10 5.71
C ALA A 62 -7.71 4.33 6.87
N ARG A 63 -6.56 3.64 6.88
CA ARG A 63 -5.54 3.71 7.94
C ARG A 63 -4.34 4.58 7.57
N ILE A 64 -4.32 5.12 6.36
CA ILE A 64 -3.20 5.90 5.83
C ILE A 64 -3.34 7.34 6.29
N ALA A 65 -2.27 7.89 6.88
CA ALA A 65 -2.25 9.28 7.27
C ALA A 65 -2.24 10.17 6.02
N GLN A 66 -2.95 11.31 6.08
CA GLN A 66 -3.06 12.24 4.96
C GLN A 66 -1.69 12.69 4.42
N ALA A 67 -0.68 12.81 5.29
CA ALA A 67 0.69 13.18 4.93
C ALA A 67 1.42 12.11 4.09
N GLU A 68 0.99 10.85 4.15
CA GLU A 68 1.60 9.73 3.43
C GLU A 68 0.89 9.39 2.12
N VAL A 69 -0.35 9.87 1.93
CA VAL A 69 -1.20 9.55 0.77
C VAL A 69 -0.47 9.77 -0.54
N VAL A 70 0.20 10.91 -0.72
CA VAL A 70 0.93 11.22 -1.96
C VAL A 70 2.03 10.19 -2.22
N ARG A 71 2.86 9.91 -1.22
CA ARG A 71 3.99 8.97 -1.34
C ARG A 71 3.50 7.54 -1.64
N LEU A 72 2.46 7.08 -0.96
CA LEU A 72 1.90 5.75 -1.18
C LEU A 72 1.11 5.66 -2.49
N ALA A 73 0.48 6.75 -2.94
CA ALA A 73 -0.17 6.82 -4.26
C ALA A 73 0.87 6.68 -5.39
N HIS A 74 2.01 7.37 -5.30
CA HIS A 74 3.12 7.20 -6.24
C HIS A 74 3.62 5.75 -6.29
N LEU A 75 3.86 5.15 -5.13
CA LEU A 75 4.24 3.74 -5.04
C LEU A 75 3.18 2.84 -5.71
N GLY A 76 1.89 3.10 -5.48
CA GLY A 76 0.79 2.34 -6.06
C GLY A 76 0.71 2.45 -7.58
N LEU A 77 1.03 3.61 -8.14
CA LEU A 77 1.10 3.80 -9.59
C LEU A 77 2.26 3.03 -10.21
N VAL A 78 3.44 3.08 -9.60
CA VAL A 78 4.59 2.27 -10.04
C VAL A 78 4.25 0.78 -9.92
N ALA A 79 3.64 0.36 -8.81
CA ALA A 79 3.22 -1.04 -8.61
C ALA A 79 2.21 -1.49 -9.67
N ALA A 80 1.24 -0.65 -10.02
CA ALA A 80 0.25 -0.95 -11.05
C ALA A 80 0.89 -1.09 -12.44
N GLU A 81 1.84 -0.21 -12.78
CA GLU A 81 2.60 -0.30 -14.03
C GLU A 81 3.40 -1.61 -14.09
N GLN A 82 4.10 -1.97 -13.02
CA GLN A 82 4.89 -3.20 -12.95
C GLN A 82 4.01 -4.45 -13.01
N ALA A 83 2.86 -4.44 -12.33
CA ALA A 83 1.86 -5.50 -12.45
C ALA A 83 1.34 -5.63 -13.88
N GLN A 84 1.10 -4.52 -14.58
CA GLN A 84 0.68 -4.52 -15.98
C GLN A 84 1.76 -5.09 -16.91
N LEU A 85 3.04 -4.70 -16.72
CA LEU A 85 4.17 -5.26 -17.47
C LEU A 85 4.31 -6.77 -17.25
N GLY A 86 4.01 -7.25 -16.04
CA GLY A 86 3.92 -8.66 -15.71
C GLY A 86 2.62 -9.37 -16.13
N LEU A 87 1.77 -8.72 -16.94
CA LEU A 87 0.47 -9.23 -17.41
C LEU A 87 -0.56 -9.52 -16.30
N ALA A 88 -0.31 -9.06 -15.07
CA ALA A 88 -1.21 -9.17 -13.93
C ALA A 88 -2.27 -8.05 -13.93
N PHE A 89 -3.08 -7.98 -14.99
CA PHE A 89 -4.04 -6.88 -15.20
C PHE A 89 -5.07 -6.71 -14.08
N ALA A 90 -5.51 -7.81 -13.45
CA ALA A 90 -6.42 -7.76 -12.31
C ALA A 90 -5.77 -7.05 -11.11
N THR A 91 -4.51 -7.39 -10.81
CA THR A 91 -3.71 -6.76 -9.76
C THR A 91 -3.45 -5.28 -10.06
N ALA A 92 -3.08 -4.97 -11.31
CA ALA A 92 -2.89 -3.57 -11.74
C ALA A 92 -4.16 -2.73 -11.52
N ARG A 93 -5.33 -3.27 -11.91
CA ARG A 93 -6.63 -2.61 -11.67
C ARG A 93 -6.94 -2.42 -10.19
N GLN A 94 -6.68 -3.44 -9.37
CA GLN A 94 -6.88 -3.34 -7.92
C GLN A 94 -6.02 -2.23 -7.33
N TYR A 95 -4.74 -2.16 -7.72
CA TYR A 95 -3.83 -1.14 -7.22
C TYR A 95 -4.25 0.27 -7.62
N LEU A 96 -4.67 0.47 -8.87
CA LEU A 96 -5.21 1.75 -9.32
C LEU A 96 -6.48 2.16 -8.54
N GLY A 97 -7.38 1.21 -8.27
CA GLY A 97 -8.57 1.45 -7.45
C GLY A 97 -8.20 1.88 -6.03
N THR A 98 -7.26 1.18 -5.40
CA THR A 98 -6.77 1.56 -4.06
C THR A 98 -6.13 2.96 -4.04
N VAL A 99 -5.35 3.32 -5.07
CA VAL A 99 -4.79 4.67 -5.21
C VAL A 99 -5.90 5.72 -5.33
N GLN A 100 -6.94 5.45 -6.12
CA GLN A 100 -8.10 6.34 -6.25
C GLN A 100 -8.83 6.54 -4.91
N ASP A 101 -9.04 5.47 -4.15
CA ASP A 101 -9.69 5.52 -2.83
C ASP A 101 -8.88 6.36 -1.83
N MET A 102 -7.55 6.23 -1.83
CA MET A 102 -6.67 7.04 -0.96
C MET A 102 -6.75 8.54 -1.26
N MET A 103 -6.91 8.90 -2.53
CA MET A 103 -6.89 10.31 -2.95
C MET A 103 -8.24 11.02 -2.82
N GLY A 104 -9.34 10.28 -2.56
CA GLY A 104 -10.66 10.87 -2.34
C GLY A 104 -11.15 11.79 -3.47
N GLY A 105 -10.65 11.60 -4.70
CA GLY A 105 -10.95 12.46 -5.86
C GLY A 105 -9.95 13.60 -6.14
N GLY A 106 -8.95 13.84 -5.29
CA GLY A 106 -7.91 14.86 -5.46
C GLY A 106 -6.74 14.41 -6.34
N TRP A 107 -6.97 14.15 -7.63
CA TRP A 107 -5.88 13.94 -8.59
C TRP A 107 -5.17 15.28 -8.89
N ASN A 108 -3.85 15.33 -8.72
CA ASN A 108 -2.98 16.47 -9.03
C ASN A 108 -1.84 16.00 -9.96
N ASP A 109 -1.33 16.90 -10.81
CA ASP A 109 -0.15 16.73 -11.65
C ASP A 109 1.08 16.19 -10.91
N ALA A 110 1.22 16.47 -9.61
CA ALA A 110 2.28 15.92 -8.77
C ALA A 110 2.35 14.38 -8.81
N ILE A 111 1.23 13.69 -9.05
CA ILE A 111 1.09 12.23 -8.96
C ILE A 111 1.17 11.56 -10.34
N ARG A 112 1.53 12.29 -11.40
CA ARG A 112 1.63 11.69 -12.74
C ARG A 112 2.74 10.63 -12.79
N PRO A 113 2.46 9.39 -13.23
CA PRO A 113 3.50 8.43 -13.53
C PRO A 113 4.42 9.02 -14.59
N SER A 114 5.74 8.99 -14.36
CA SER A 114 6.77 9.47 -15.30
C SER A 114 6.70 8.77 -16.67
N ALA A 115 5.98 7.64 -16.76
CA ALA A 115 5.82 6.83 -17.95
C ALA A 115 4.39 6.80 -18.52
N CYS A 116 3.45 7.64 -18.06
CA CYS A 116 2.14 7.77 -18.69
C CYS A 116 2.24 8.52 -20.05
N ARG A 117 2.83 7.85 -21.05
CA ARG A 117 2.77 8.16 -22.48
C ARG A 117 1.57 7.45 -23.15
N PHE A 118 0.54 7.12 -22.38
CA PHE A 118 -0.74 6.66 -22.94
C PHE A 118 -1.61 7.87 -23.29
N ALA A 119 -1.42 8.32 -24.53
CA ALA A 119 -2.32 9.05 -25.43
C ALA A 119 -3.54 9.82 -24.85
N ARG A 120 -3.59 11.13 -25.14
CA ARG A 120 -4.81 11.81 -25.61
C ARG A 120 -4.44 12.77 -26.75
N PRO A 121 -5.35 13.11 -27.69
CA PRO A 121 -6.60 12.48 -28.11
C PRO A 121 -6.49 11.92 -29.55
N ARG A 122 -7.35 10.98 -29.97
CA ARG A 122 -7.74 10.95 -31.40
C ARG A 122 -8.67 12.13 -31.62
N GLN A 123 -8.12 13.28 -31.94
CA GLN A 123 -8.80 14.20 -32.85
C GLN A 123 -8.53 13.70 -34.27
N ASP A 124 -9.49 13.96 -35.15
CA ASP A 124 -9.48 13.69 -36.60
C ASP A 124 -10.03 12.33 -37.04
N VAL A 125 -11.37 12.23 -36.99
CA VAL A 125 -12.11 11.51 -38.03
C VAL A 125 -13.05 12.54 -38.69
N PRO A 126 -12.84 12.93 -39.96
CA PRO A 126 -13.82 13.73 -40.67
C PRO A 126 -15.02 12.84 -41.03
N LEU A 127 -16.23 13.29 -40.69
CA LEU A 127 -17.46 12.68 -41.20
C LEU A 127 -17.70 13.12 -42.65
N PRO A 128 -18.33 12.27 -43.49
CA PRO A 128 -18.61 12.56 -44.90
C PRO A 128 -19.61 13.70 -45.12
#